data_AF-A0A924T2L0-F1
#
_entry.id   AF-A0A924T2L0-F1
#
_cell.length_a   1.000
_cell.length_b   1.000
_cell.length_c   1.000
_cell.angle_alpha   90.00
_cell.angle_beta   90.00
_cell.angle_gamma   90.00
#
_symmetry.space_group_name_H-M   'P 1'
#
loop_
_entity.id
_entity.type
_entity.pdbx_description
1 polymer ?
#
loop_
_entity_poly.entity_id
_entity_poly.type
_entity_poly.pdbx_seq_one_letter_code
_entity_poly.pdbx_strand_id
1 'polypeptide(L)' 'MKSGDYRIESSHPVSSRLLPSPDAFIYCFRDGALAVAMAAKSVTTPAGQEIRVIYIPTGEVIFLKSAEAPIPILD' A
#
# COMPACT_ATOMS: atom_id res chain seq x y z
N MET A 1 -6.56 11.67 11.54
CA MET A 1 -5.28 11.55 10.81
C MET A 1 -4.59 12.89 10.77
N LYS A 2 -3.27 12.92 10.57
CA LYS A 2 -2.49 14.16 10.42
C LYS A 2 -2.90 14.88 9.11
N SER A 3 -2.67 16.18 8.99
CA SER A 3 -2.91 16.90 7.73
C SER A 3 -1.61 16.94 6.91
N GLY A 4 -1.65 16.47 5.66
CA GLY A 4 -0.51 16.48 4.76
C GLY A 4 -0.60 15.38 3.71
N ASP A 5 0.46 15.21 2.94
CA ASP A 5 0.50 14.20 1.87
C ASP A 5 0.88 12.81 2.40
N TYR A 6 0.25 11.81 1.81
CA TYR A 6 0.40 10.40 2.11
C TYR A 6 0.82 9.66 0.85
N ARG A 7 1.78 8.75 0.98
CA ARG A 7 2.31 7.96 -0.14
C ARG A 7 2.05 6.47 0.09
N ILE A 8 1.42 5.82 -0.87
CA ILE A 8 1.43 4.36 -0.98
C ILE A 8 2.75 3.94 -1.62
N GLU A 9 3.42 2.94 -1.04
CA GLU A 9 4.68 2.41 -1.54
C GLU A 9 4.73 0.89 -1.44
N SER A 10 5.34 0.24 -2.44
CA SER A 10 5.64 -1.19 -2.43
C SER A 10 6.91 -1.44 -3.25
N SER A 11 7.64 -2.52 -2.91
CA SER A 11 8.76 -3.00 -3.73
C SER A 11 8.30 -3.71 -5.01
N HIS A 12 7.00 -3.96 -5.15
CA HIS A 12 6.40 -4.61 -6.30
C HIS A 12 5.31 -3.71 -6.91
N PRO A 13 5.04 -3.82 -8.22
CA PRO A 13 3.96 -3.09 -8.85
C PRO A 13 2.64 -3.26 -8.11
N VAL A 14 1.96 -2.15 -7.84
CA VAL A 14 0.69 -2.14 -7.11
C VAL A 14 -0.45 -1.94 -8.10
N SER A 15 -1.44 -2.84 -8.04
CA SER A 15 -2.61 -2.85 -8.91
C SER A 15 -3.90 -2.88 -8.10
N SER A 16 -4.89 -2.10 -8.53
CA SER A 16 -6.26 -2.13 -8.01
C SER A 16 -7.20 -1.49 -9.02
N ARG A 17 -8.47 -1.91 -9.05
CA ARG A 17 -9.51 -1.24 -9.84
C ARG A 17 -9.79 0.19 -9.39
N LEU A 18 -9.37 0.54 -8.17
CA LEU A 18 -9.59 1.85 -7.58
C LEU A 18 -8.42 2.82 -7.80
N LEU A 19 -7.31 2.32 -8.35
CA LEU A 19 -6.13 3.13 -8.63
C LEU A 19 -6.23 3.75 -10.03
N PRO A 20 -5.77 5.01 -10.20
CA PRO A 20 -5.93 5.76 -11.44
C PRO A 20 -5.09 5.20 -12.60
N SER A 21 -4.01 4.48 -12.28
CA SER A 21 -3.16 3.76 -13.23
C SER A 21 -2.87 2.38 -12.65
N PRO A 22 -2.95 1.29 -13.42
CA PRO A 22 -2.41 0.01 -12.97
C PRO A 22 -0.88 0.05 -12.95
N ASP A 23 -0.27 -0.81 -12.13
CA ASP A 23 1.18 -1.10 -12.13
C ASP A 23 2.11 0.04 -11.65
N ALA A 24 1.60 1.13 -11.09
CA ALA A 24 2.47 2.12 -10.45
C ALA A 24 2.97 1.62 -9.09
N PHE A 25 4.21 1.98 -8.76
CA PHE A 25 4.86 1.67 -7.49
C PHE A 25 4.54 2.69 -6.39
N ILE A 26 3.99 3.85 -6.78
CA ILE A 26 3.83 5.03 -5.93
C ILE A 26 2.50 5.73 -6.26
N TYR A 27 1.71 6.03 -5.22
CA TYR A 27 0.52 6.89 -5.32
C TYR A 27 0.49 7.89 -4.17
N CYS A 28 0.14 9.14 -4.44
CA CYS A 28 0.07 10.20 -3.44
C CYS A 28 -1.38 10.66 -3.21
N PHE A 29 -1.75 10.86 -1.95
CA PHE A 29 -3.08 11.29 -1.51
C PHE A 29 -2.97 12.39 -0.46
N ARG A 30 -3.93 13.31 -0.43
CA ARG A 30 -4.03 14.36 0.61
C ARG A 30 -4.79 13.93 1.86
N ASP A 31 -5.49 12.79 1.77
CA ASP A 31 -6.25 12.22 2.88
C ASP A 31 -5.67 10.84 3.24
N GLY A 32 -5.31 10.69 4.51
CA GLY A 32 -4.68 9.46 4.98
C GLY A 32 -5.65 8.28 4.98
N ALA A 33 -6.94 8.51 5.24
CA ALA A 33 -7.91 7.42 5.36
C ALA A 33 -8.19 6.82 3.99
N LEU A 34 -8.26 7.68 2.97
CA LEU A 34 -8.30 7.31 1.57
C LEU A 34 -7.04 6.56 1.16
N ALA A 35 -5.84 7.05 1.52
CA ALA A 35 -4.58 6.35 1.21
C ALA A 35 -4.55 4.93 1.80
N VAL A 36 -4.98 4.78 3.05
CA VAL A 36 -5.09 3.48 3.72
C VAL A 36 -6.12 2.59 3.06
N ALA A 37 -7.31 3.11 2.74
CA ALA A 37 -8.35 2.36 2.07
C ALA A 37 -7.89 1.86 0.67
N MET A 38 -7.18 2.69 -0.07
CA MET A 38 -6.59 2.33 -1.36
C MET A 38 -5.51 1.26 -1.20
N ALA A 39 -4.57 1.41 -0.26
CA ALA A 39 -3.52 0.42 0.00
C ALA A 39 -4.11 -0.93 0.43
N ALA A 40 -5.08 -0.94 1.35
CA ALA A 40 -5.74 -2.14 1.84
C ALA A 40 -6.46 -2.92 0.73
N LYS A 41 -7.03 -2.22 -0.26
CA LYS A 41 -7.75 -2.79 -1.41
C LYS A 41 -6.88 -3.03 -2.63
N SER A 42 -5.58 -2.81 -2.52
CA SER A 42 -4.63 -3.05 -3.60
C SER A 42 -3.96 -4.41 -3.46
N VAL A 43 -3.55 -4.97 -4.59
CA VAL A 43 -2.74 -6.18 -4.69
C VAL A 43 -1.43 -5.85 -5.37
N THR A 44 -0.40 -6.63 -5.09
CA THR A 44 0.88 -6.53 -5.77
C THR A 44 0.96 -7.55 -6.90
N THR A 45 1.89 -7.36 -7.83
CA THR A 45 2.30 -8.37 -8.80
C THR A 45 3.80 -8.64 -8.66
N PRO A 46 4.24 -9.82 -8.18
CA PRO A 46 3.45 -10.98 -7.75
C PRO A 46 2.56 -10.68 -6.54
N ALA A 47 1.51 -11.48 -6.36
CA ALA A 47 0.55 -11.32 -5.27
C ALA A 47 1.18 -11.56 -3.89
N GLY A 48 0.52 -11.04 -2.85
CA GLY A 48 0.91 -11.28 -1.47
C GLY A 48 2.18 -10.55 -1.03
N GLN A 49 2.59 -9.48 -1.73
CA GLN A 49 3.72 -8.66 -1.30
C GLN A 49 3.24 -7.47 -0.45
N GLU A 50 4.19 -6.89 0.26
CA GLU A 50 3.94 -5.83 1.22
C GLU A 50 3.51 -4.51 0.54
N ILE A 51 2.54 -3.81 1.14
CA ILE A 51 2.13 -2.46 0.73
C ILE A 51 2.13 -1.55 1.96
N ARG A 52 2.80 -0.40 1.87
CA ARG A 52 2.93 0.59 2.96
C ARG A 52 2.19 1.87 2.63
N VAL A 53 1.72 2.56 3.65
CA VAL A 53 1.32 3.98 3.56
C VAL A 53 2.21 4.79 4.47
N ILE A 54 2.86 5.80 3.89
CA ILE A 54 3.83 6.67 4.53
C ILE A 54 3.23 8.08 4.65
N TYR A 55 3.31 8.69 5.82
CA TYR A 55 3.04 10.11 6.01
C TYR A 55 4.28 10.92 5.61
N ILE A 56 4.23 11.55 4.44
CA ILE A 56 5.41 12.13 3.76
C ILE A 56 6.19 13.13 4.64
N PRO A 57 5.55 14.05 5.40
CA PRO A 57 6.27 15.04 6.19
C PRO A 57 7.22 14.47 7.25
N THR A 58 7.01 13.23 7.68
CA THR A 58 7.81 12.58 8.74
C THR A 58 8.46 11.28 8.31
N GLY A 59 8.03 10.68 7.19
CA GLY A 59 8.43 9.33 6.79
C GLY A 59 7.78 8.21 7.64
N GLU A 60 6.86 8.54 8.56
CA GLU A 60 6.19 7.57 9.42
C GLU A 60 5.30 6.62 8.58
N VAL A 61 5.48 5.31 8.77
CA VAL A 61 4.57 4.30 8.20
C VAL A 61 3.31 4.25 9.05
N ILE A 62 2.20 4.73 8.50
CA ILE A 62 0.91 4.79 9.20
C ILE A 62 0.03 3.56 8.94
N PHE A 63 0.38 2.76 7.93
CA PHE A 63 -0.28 1.50 7.62
C PHE A 63 0.67 0.55 6.90
N LEU A 64 0.54 -0.73 7.24
CA LEU A 64 1.29 -1.82 6.65
C LEU A 64 0.31 -2.95 6.31
N LYS A 65 0.19 -3.27 5.02
CA LYS A 65 -0.42 -4.52 4.57
C LYS A 65 0.69 -5.55 4.46
N SER A 66 0.74 -6.47 5.40
CA SER A 66 1.71 -7.56 5.42
C SER A 66 1.57 -8.43 4.17
N ALA A 67 2.70 -8.99 3.74
CA ALA A 67 2.68 -10.09 2.80
C ALA A 67 1.78 -11.22 3.34
N GLU A 68 0.93 -11.79 2.49
CA GLU A 68 0.21 -13.01 2.88
C GLU A 68 1.29 -14.08 3.04
N ALA A 69 1.53 -14.51 4.29
CA ALA A 69 2.52 -15.54 4.54
C ALA A 69 2.13 -16.77 3.72
N PRO A 70 3.06 -17.42 3.01
CA PRO A 70 2.76 -18.71 2.41
C PRO A 70 2.21 -19.61 3.52
N ILE A 71 1.08 -20.25 3.25
CA ILE A 71 0.46 -21.23 4.13
C ILE A 71 1.58 -22.21 4.52
N PRO A 72 1.93 -22.36 5.81
CA PRO A 72 2.95 -23.32 6.18
C PRO A 72 2.46 -24.70 5.72
N ILE A 73 3.22 -25.35 4.84
CA ILE A 73 2.99 -26.74 4.49
C ILE A 73 3.23 -27.51 5.79
N LEU A 74 2.17 -28.05 6.38
CA LEU A 74 2.29 -28.97 7.50
C LEU A 74 2.76 -30.30 6.91
N ASP A 75 4.04 -30.63 7.14
CA ASP A 75 4.59 -31.99 6.93
C ASP A 75 4.03 -32.94 7.98
#